data_AF-A0A2E3NCM2-F1
#
_entry.id   AF-A0A2E3NCM2-F1
#
_cell.length_a   1.000
_cell.length_b   1.000
_cell.length_c   1.000
_cell.angle_alpha   90.00
_cell.angle_beta   90.00
_cell.angle_gamma   90.00
#
_symmetry.space_group_name_H-M   'P 1'
#
loop_
_entity.id
_entity.type
_entity.pdbx_description
1 polymer ?
#
loop_
_entity_poly.entity_id
_entity_poly.type
_entity_poly.pdbx_seq_one_letter_code
_entity_poly.pdbx_strand_id
1 'polypeptide(L)'
;MNLFTLRRVLLPCLSLLIPGQLLSKPSTVPPEVVVVLYNTEDEDSKRLALHYAKARSIPEDNLVGLPIPAGDEISREQFNQKIRTPLCGIFDDRSWWVREVGSSGQKQPITLKRRVLVTMRGVPFKIARTLDTIPEGQANKRPFTPNPKGNEASVDSELSLMGIEGYEIAGQIPNPYFEKDQSLLNLDNPGILLVSRIDGPSLKTCMRMVDDAIAVEKSGLWGKAYLDLSQKGKGYEQGDQWLEEIALMNKTAGIPCVVDRNIDTYVTNYPMNDAALYFGWYSHHRNGPLLNASFQFKRGAVAVHLHSYSAFELQNPDRRWCGPILARGATATVGNVYEPFLSLTHHFNILYHRLLRGYSIGEAAYMALPALSWQAVLLGDPLYRPFRADLEIKLSDQEDRDYKALRHAQFRWGSDEEALIPKLRTYANKANSGIVFEALGLLARANGKEEEANAFFTAARDKYSGKADQLRQDLHIIDVYRGAGNTKTAILLLQKIRKKNSQIPEEQAVTALLNILDPPSPPPVRLRRKR
;
A
#
# COMPACT_ATOMS: atom_id res chain seq x y z
N MET A 1 15.87 10.35 65.88
CA MET A 1 16.91 10.17 64.84
C MET A 1 16.76 8.77 64.29
N ASN A 2 16.23 8.69 63.07
CA ASN A 2 15.84 7.46 62.37
C ASN A 2 17.07 6.80 61.72
N LEU A 3 17.21 5.49 61.87
CA LEU A 3 17.88 4.65 60.87
C LEU A 3 17.11 3.34 60.73
N PHE A 4 16.34 3.29 59.65
CA PHE A 4 15.56 2.13 59.21
C PHE A 4 16.48 1.01 58.73
N THR A 5 16.23 -0.18 59.25
CA THR A 5 16.85 -1.44 58.88
C THR A 5 16.27 -1.90 57.54
N LEU A 6 17.12 -2.03 56.52
CA LEU A 6 16.73 -2.50 55.19
C LEU A 6 16.50 -4.02 55.20
N ARG A 7 15.27 -4.47 55.49
CA ARG A 7 14.83 -5.84 55.21
C ARG A 7 14.60 -5.97 53.70
N ARG A 8 15.44 -6.78 53.04
CA ARG A 8 15.20 -7.24 51.65
C ARG A 8 13.92 -8.08 51.62
N VAL A 9 12.82 -7.46 51.20
CA VAL A 9 11.60 -8.16 50.79
C VAL A 9 11.84 -8.62 49.35
N LEU A 10 11.99 -9.93 49.17
CA LEU A 10 11.85 -10.59 47.88
C LEU A 10 10.39 -10.38 47.42
N LEU A 11 10.14 -9.40 46.56
CA LEU A 11 8.92 -9.35 45.78
C LEU A 11 8.98 -10.48 44.74
N PRO A 12 8.02 -11.42 44.70
CA PRO A 12 7.86 -12.24 43.53
C PRO A 12 7.41 -11.31 42.40
N CYS A 13 8.17 -11.27 41.31
CA CYS A 13 7.72 -10.70 40.05
C CYS A 13 6.47 -11.48 39.63
N LEU A 14 5.28 -10.95 39.94
CA LEU A 14 4.07 -11.31 39.23
C LEU A 14 4.26 -10.81 37.80
N SER A 15 4.73 -11.70 36.94
CA SER A 15 4.51 -11.61 35.51
C SER A 15 3.01 -11.49 35.30
N LEU A 16 2.54 -10.27 35.05
CA LEU A 16 1.26 -10.00 34.43
C LEU A 16 1.28 -10.68 33.06
N LEU A 17 0.90 -11.96 33.04
CA LEU A 17 0.43 -12.65 31.84
C LEU A 17 -0.80 -11.87 31.37
N ILE A 18 -0.57 -10.94 30.45
CA ILE A 18 -1.64 -10.46 29.57
C ILE A 18 -2.23 -11.74 28.95
N PRO A 19 -3.52 -12.03 29.14
CA PRO A 19 -4.15 -13.18 28.52
C PRO A 19 -3.86 -13.09 27.03
N GLY A 20 -3.16 -14.11 26.51
CA GLY A 20 -2.82 -14.17 25.10
C GLY A 20 -4.10 -14.00 24.30
N GLN A 21 -4.20 -12.90 23.56
CA GLN A 21 -5.02 -12.90 22.35
C GLN A 21 -4.49 -14.07 21.54
N LEU A 22 -5.25 -15.17 21.48
CA LEU A 22 -4.95 -16.25 20.55
C LEU A 22 -4.85 -15.58 19.18
N LEU A 23 -3.64 -15.48 18.65
CA LEU A 23 -3.40 -14.87 17.36
C LEU A 23 -4.17 -15.70 16.33
N SER A 24 -5.21 -15.10 15.74
CA SER A 24 -6.03 -15.76 14.73
C SER A 24 -5.17 -16.09 13.51
N LYS A 25 -5.26 -17.33 13.02
CA LYS A 25 -4.54 -17.73 11.81
C LYS A 25 -5.32 -17.21 10.60
N PRO A 26 -4.67 -16.51 9.65
CA PRO A 26 -5.33 -16.09 8.42
C PRO A 26 -5.91 -17.29 7.66
N SER A 27 -7.21 -17.25 7.37
CA SER A 27 -7.89 -18.29 6.60
C SER A 27 -8.12 -17.81 5.17
N THR A 28 -8.34 -18.75 4.27
CA THR A 28 -8.68 -18.43 2.88
C THR A 28 -10.13 -17.99 2.81
N VAL A 29 -10.37 -16.79 2.28
CA VAL A 29 -11.71 -16.32 1.97
C VAL A 29 -12.20 -17.09 0.72
N PRO A 30 -13.29 -17.86 0.82
CA PRO A 30 -13.73 -18.75 -0.25
C PRO A 30 -14.51 -17.97 -1.33
N PRO A 31 -14.49 -18.41 -2.60
CA PRO A 31 -15.08 -17.65 -3.70
C PRO A 31 -16.61 -17.47 -3.59
N GLU A 32 -17.30 -18.36 -2.87
CA GLU A 32 -18.74 -18.31 -2.68
C GLU A 32 -19.20 -17.10 -1.86
N VAL A 33 -18.32 -16.48 -1.05
CA VAL A 33 -18.68 -15.27 -0.29
C VAL A 33 -18.44 -13.97 -1.08
N VAL A 34 -17.94 -14.07 -2.31
CA VAL A 34 -17.56 -12.93 -3.16
C VAL A 34 -18.64 -12.65 -4.19
N VAL A 35 -19.14 -11.41 -4.22
CA VAL A 35 -20.05 -10.88 -5.25
C VAL A 35 -19.27 -9.99 -6.20
N VAL A 36 -19.55 -10.05 -7.49
CA VAL A 36 -18.91 -9.23 -8.53
C VAL A 36 -19.97 -8.32 -9.15
N LEU A 37 -19.80 -7.01 -9.00
CA LEU A 37 -20.65 -6.00 -9.59
C LEU A 37 -20.00 -5.43 -10.86
N TYR A 38 -20.71 -5.49 -11.98
CA TYR A 38 -20.28 -4.91 -13.25
C TYR A 38 -21.36 -4.03 -13.89
N ASN A 39 -20.92 -3.12 -14.75
CA ASN A 39 -21.80 -2.23 -15.50
C ASN A 39 -22.26 -2.93 -16.79
N THR A 40 -23.57 -3.11 -16.99
CA THR A 40 -24.11 -3.72 -18.21
C THR A 40 -24.02 -2.82 -19.44
N GLU A 41 -23.83 -1.52 -19.24
CA GLU A 41 -23.65 -0.54 -20.32
C GLU A 41 -22.19 -0.44 -20.80
N ASP A 42 -21.28 -1.24 -20.21
CA ASP A 42 -19.87 -1.30 -20.59
C ASP A 42 -19.43 -2.76 -20.81
N GLU A 43 -19.23 -3.14 -22.08
CA GLU A 43 -18.81 -4.50 -22.46
C GLU A 43 -17.44 -4.88 -21.87
N ASP A 44 -16.53 -3.92 -21.66
CA ASP A 44 -15.25 -4.20 -21.01
C ASP A 44 -15.45 -4.52 -19.52
N SER A 45 -16.43 -3.88 -18.86
CA SER A 45 -16.83 -4.17 -17.48
C SER A 45 -17.32 -5.62 -17.34
N LYS A 46 -18.24 -6.03 -18.22
CA LYS A 46 -18.76 -7.39 -18.27
C LYS A 46 -17.67 -8.42 -18.57
N ARG A 47 -16.79 -8.13 -19.54
CA ARG A 47 -15.66 -9.01 -19.88
C ARG A 47 -14.71 -9.19 -18.70
N LEU A 48 -14.44 -8.12 -17.95
CA LEU A 48 -13.60 -8.18 -16.75
C LEU A 48 -14.25 -9.01 -15.64
N ALA A 49 -15.55 -8.85 -15.40
CA ALA A 49 -16.29 -9.66 -14.41
C ALA A 49 -16.18 -11.16 -14.72
N LEU A 50 -16.42 -11.55 -15.97
CA LEU A 50 -16.34 -12.94 -16.42
C LEU A 50 -14.92 -13.50 -16.28
N HIS A 51 -13.90 -12.70 -16.62
CA HIS A 51 -12.50 -13.09 -16.43
C HIS A 51 -12.18 -13.34 -14.96
N TYR A 52 -12.52 -12.38 -14.09
CA TYR A 52 -12.25 -12.49 -12.66
C TYR A 52 -12.99 -13.67 -12.03
N ALA A 53 -14.27 -13.85 -12.35
CA ALA A 53 -15.07 -14.95 -11.84
C ALA A 53 -14.52 -16.31 -12.27
N LYS A 54 -14.13 -16.46 -13.55
CA LYS A 54 -13.47 -17.68 -14.03
C LYS A 54 -12.14 -17.93 -13.30
N ALA A 55 -11.32 -16.90 -13.16
CA ALA A 55 -9.99 -17.01 -12.60
C ALA A 55 -10.01 -17.38 -11.09
N ARG A 56 -11.01 -16.91 -10.35
CA ARG A 56 -11.22 -17.22 -8.92
C ARG A 56 -12.26 -18.32 -8.64
N SER A 57 -12.84 -18.91 -9.68
CA SER A 57 -13.96 -19.88 -9.55
C SER A 57 -15.14 -19.32 -8.74
N ILE A 58 -15.47 -18.05 -8.97
CA ILE A 58 -16.63 -17.39 -8.35
C ILE A 58 -17.91 -17.94 -9.00
N PRO A 59 -18.92 -18.35 -8.22
CA PRO A 59 -20.17 -18.86 -8.77
C PRO A 59 -20.85 -17.87 -9.71
N GLU A 60 -21.48 -18.36 -10.79
CA GLU A 60 -22.18 -17.50 -11.74
C GLU A 60 -23.31 -16.69 -11.08
N ASP A 61 -24.01 -17.27 -10.10
CA ASP A 61 -25.03 -16.57 -9.33
C ASP A 61 -24.44 -15.37 -8.56
N ASN A 62 -23.14 -15.34 -8.28
CA ASN A 62 -22.50 -14.21 -7.62
C ASN A 62 -22.12 -13.06 -8.58
N LEU A 63 -22.35 -13.21 -9.89
CA LEU A 63 -22.20 -12.12 -10.86
C LEU A 63 -23.47 -11.27 -10.89
N VAL A 64 -23.30 -9.95 -10.70
CA VAL A 64 -24.39 -8.98 -10.68
C VAL A 64 -24.10 -7.89 -11.71
N GLY A 65 -24.92 -7.85 -12.76
CA GLY A 65 -24.89 -6.77 -13.75
C GLY A 65 -26.00 -5.76 -13.46
N LEU A 66 -25.65 -4.47 -13.38
CA LEU A 66 -26.61 -3.37 -13.29
C LEU A 66 -26.37 -2.35 -14.42
N PRO A 67 -27.42 -1.69 -14.94
CA PRO A 67 -27.28 -0.58 -15.88
C PRO A 67 -26.83 0.68 -15.13
N ILE A 68 -25.54 0.98 -15.18
CA ILE A 68 -24.92 2.06 -14.40
C ILE A 68 -24.46 3.18 -15.34
N PRO A 69 -24.72 4.47 -15.02
CA PRO A 69 -24.22 5.57 -15.82
C PRO A 69 -22.70 5.54 -15.99
N ALA A 70 -22.23 5.89 -17.19
CA ALA A 70 -20.80 6.04 -17.46
C ALA A 70 -20.22 7.25 -16.71
N GLY A 71 -18.93 7.16 -16.38
CA GLY A 71 -18.17 8.23 -15.73
C GLY A 71 -17.57 7.80 -14.39
N ASP A 72 -16.63 8.61 -13.91
CA ASP A 72 -15.90 8.34 -12.67
C ASP A 72 -16.70 8.75 -11.43
N GLU A 73 -17.61 9.70 -11.58
CA GLU A 73 -18.34 10.38 -10.51
C GLU A 73 -19.84 10.34 -10.77
N ILE A 74 -20.62 10.03 -9.73
CA ILE A 74 -22.08 9.89 -9.77
C ILE A 74 -22.73 10.73 -8.67
N SER A 75 -23.95 11.23 -8.87
CA SER A 75 -24.67 11.91 -7.78
C SER A 75 -25.09 10.92 -6.69
N ARG A 76 -25.34 11.41 -5.47
CA ARG A 76 -25.85 10.58 -4.37
C ARG A 76 -27.19 9.92 -4.71
N GLU A 77 -28.08 10.66 -5.36
CA GLU A 77 -29.38 10.15 -5.82
C GLU A 77 -29.20 9.01 -6.84
N GLN A 78 -28.36 9.22 -7.85
CA GLN A 78 -28.07 8.21 -8.86
C GLN A 78 -27.39 6.98 -8.26
N PHE A 79 -26.44 7.14 -7.33
CA PHE A 79 -25.86 6.02 -6.59
C PHE A 79 -26.94 5.19 -5.89
N ASN A 80 -27.86 5.84 -5.17
CA ASN A 80 -28.94 5.16 -4.48
C ASN A 80 -29.88 4.43 -5.47
N GLN A 81 -30.35 5.12 -6.51
CA GLN A 81 -31.33 4.59 -7.46
C GLN A 81 -30.77 3.52 -8.40
N LYS A 82 -29.52 3.68 -8.87
CA LYS A 82 -28.93 2.85 -9.93
C LYS A 82 -28.02 1.74 -9.40
N ILE A 83 -27.48 1.88 -8.20
CA ILE A 83 -26.53 0.91 -7.63
C ILE A 83 -27.06 0.33 -6.33
N ARG A 84 -27.19 1.14 -5.28
CA ARG A 84 -27.46 0.66 -3.92
C ARG A 84 -28.80 -0.06 -3.82
N THR A 85 -29.90 0.58 -4.21
CA THR A 85 -31.24 0.00 -4.06
C THR A 85 -31.41 -1.29 -4.88
N PRO A 86 -31.04 -1.35 -6.17
CA PRO A 86 -31.10 -2.60 -6.93
C PRO A 86 -30.21 -3.70 -6.34
N LEU A 87 -29.00 -3.37 -5.89
CA LEU A 87 -28.09 -4.35 -5.31
C LEU A 87 -28.60 -4.89 -3.96
N CYS A 88 -29.20 -4.05 -3.11
CA CYS A 88 -29.88 -4.49 -1.90
C CYS A 88 -31.04 -5.43 -2.22
N GLY A 89 -31.85 -5.11 -3.24
CA GLY A 89 -32.94 -5.97 -3.71
C GLY A 89 -32.43 -7.36 -4.13
N ILE A 90 -31.33 -7.43 -4.88
CA ILE A 90 -30.71 -8.71 -5.27
C ILE A 90 -30.24 -9.51 -4.05
N PHE A 91 -29.65 -8.85 -3.04
CA PHE A 91 -29.24 -9.54 -1.81
C PHE A 91 -30.44 -10.07 -1.01
N ASP A 92 -31.56 -9.33 -0.99
CA ASP A 92 -32.82 -9.79 -0.41
C ASP A 92 -33.37 -11.00 -1.20
N ASP A 93 -33.53 -10.87 -2.51
CA ASP A 93 -34.11 -11.89 -3.41
C ASP A 93 -33.33 -13.20 -3.38
N ARG A 94 -31.99 -13.13 -3.33
CA ARG A 94 -31.11 -14.31 -3.27
C ARG A 94 -30.86 -14.81 -1.85
N SER A 95 -31.50 -14.21 -0.85
CA SER A 95 -31.33 -14.56 0.57
C SER A 95 -29.86 -14.61 1.00
N TRP A 96 -29.06 -13.65 0.49
CA TRP A 96 -27.64 -13.53 0.79
C TRP A 96 -27.37 -12.85 2.13
N TRP A 97 -28.39 -12.21 2.70
CA TRP A 97 -28.41 -11.72 4.08
C TRP A 97 -29.80 -11.89 4.69
N VAL A 98 -29.90 -11.64 5.98
CA VAL A 98 -31.17 -11.35 6.67
C VAL A 98 -30.95 -10.04 7.41
N ARG A 99 -31.89 -9.10 7.27
CA ARG A 99 -31.82 -7.78 7.87
C ARG A 99 -32.93 -7.58 8.89
N GLU A 100 -32.58 -7.06 10.05
CA GLU A 100 -33.53 -6.76 11.13
C GLU A 100 -33.33 -5.34 11.65
N VAL A 101 -34.38 -4.79 12.26
CA VAL A 101 -34.32 -3.50 12.95
C VAL A 101 -33.72 -3.74 14.33
N GLY A 102 -32.51 -3.23 14.55
CA GLY A 102 -31.83 -3.33 15.85
C GLY A 102 -32.47 -2.43 16.91
N SER A 103 -31.99 -2.54 18.15
CA SER A 103 -32.45 -1.72 19.29
C SER A 103 -32.26 -0.21 19.10
N SER A 104 -31.34 0.19 18.22
CA SER A 104 -31.13 1.58 17.80
C SER A 104 -32.17 2.08 16.78
N GLY A 105 -33.12 1.25 16.35
CA GLY A 105 -34.07 1.55 15.28
C GLY A 105 -33.48 1.41 13.86
N GLN A 106 -32.22 1.01 13.74
CA GLN A 106 -31.52 0.87 12.47
C GLN A 106 -31.73 -0.52 11.86
N LYS A 107 -32.19 -0.59 10.61
CA LYS A 107 -32.24 -1.85 9.86
C LYS A 107 -30.86 -2.22 9.34
N GLN A 108 -30.35 -3.40 9.69
CA GLN A 108 -29.01 -3.86 9.32
C GLN A 108 -28.92 -5.39 9.17
N PRO A 109 -27.90 -5.92 8.49
CA PRO A 109 -27.72 -7.37 8.35
C PRO A 109 -27.39 -8.04 9.69
N ILE A 110 -28.23 -8.97 10.13
CA ILE A 110 -27.95 -9.87 11.27
C ILE A 110 -27.32 -11.19 10.83
N THR A 111 -27.50 -11.57 9.55
CA THR A 111 -26.71 -12.61 8.89
C THR A 111 -26.20 -12.11 7.55
N LEU A 112 -25.02 -12.60 7.13
CA LEU A 112 -24.38 -12.18 5.90
C LEU A 112 -23.59 -13.33 5.27
N LYS A 113 -24.14 -13.93 4.20
CA LYS A 113 -23.56 -15.05 3.45
C LYS A 113 -22.55 -14.59 2.39
N ARG A 114 -22.75 -13.38 1.84
CA ARG A 114 -21.80 -12.73 0.93
C ARG A 114 -21.13 -11.60 1.68
N ARG A 115 -19.83 -11.70 1.89
CA ARG A 115 -19.05 -10.78 2.76
C ARG A 115 -18.09 -9.90 1.98
N VAL A 116 -17.84 -10.23 0.72
CA VAL A 116 -16.95 -9.49 -0.16
C VAL A 116 -17.72 -9.03 -1.39
N LEU A 117 -17.55 -7.76 -1.76
CA LEU A 117 -18.05 -7.19 -3.01
C LEU A 117 -16.87 -6.66 -3.83
N VAL A 118 -16.84 -7.00 -5.11
CA VAL A 118 -15.80 -6.55 -6.04
C VAL A 118 -16.45 -5.77 -7.16
N THR A 119 -16.13 -4.48 -7.26
CA THR A 119 -16.61 -3.62 -8.35
C THR A 119 -15.65 -3.70 -9.54
N MET A 120 -16.18 -3.83 -10.75
CA MET A 120 -15.37 -3.82 -11.97
C MET A 120 -15.19 -2.40 -12.50
N ARG A 121 -14.12 -2.18 -13.27
CA ARG A 121 -14.00 -1.03 -14.18
C ARG A 121 -15.32 -0.78 -14.91
N GLY A 122 -15.73 0.48 -15.01
CA GLY A 122 -17.01 0.89 -15.60
C GLY A 122 -18.10 1.19 -14.56
N VAL A 123 -17.93 0.78 -13.30
CA VAL A 123 -18.71 1.28 -12.16
C VAL A 123 -18.09 2.59 -11.67
N PRO A 124 -18.82 3.69 -11.44
CA PRO A 124 -18.27 4.93 -10.87
C PRO A 124 -17.58 4.67 -9.52
N PHE A 125 -16.54 5.43 -9.20
CA PHE A 125 -15.77 5.26 -7.95
C PHE A 125 -15.91 6.46 -7.00
N LYS A 126 -16.51 7.56 -7.44
CA LYS A 126 -16.76 8.76 -6.64
C LYS A 126 -18.25 9.08 -6.54
N ILE A 127 -18.69 9.50 -5.37
CA ILE A 127 -20.00 10.12 -5.18
C ILE A 127 -19.79 11.62 -5.01
N ALA A 128 -20.41 12.42 -5.89
CA ALA A 128 -20.34 13.87 -5.86
C ALA A 128 -20.99 14.45 -4.59
N ARG A 129 -20.46 15.58 -4.13
CA ARG A 129 -21.05 16.37 -3.05
C ARG A 129 -22.43 16.89 -3.47
N THR A 130 -23.46 16.56 -2.69
CA THR A 130 -24.88 16.87 -2.94
C THR A 130 -25.52 17.33 -1.64
N LEU A 131 -25.38 18.63 -1.33
CA LEU A 131 -25.71 19.19 0.00
C LEU A 131 -27.19 19.08 0.38
N ASP A 132 -28.06 19.16 -0.62
CA ASP A 132 -29.51 19.01 -0.56
C ASP A 132 -29.96 17.61 -0.14
N THR A 133 -29.08 16.60 -0.26
CA THR A 133 -29.38 15.23 0.19
C THR A 133 -28.96 14.96 1.64
N ILE A 134 -28.29 15.91 2.31
CA ILE A 134 -27.85 15.76 3.69
C ILE A 134 -29.05 15.90 4.63
N PRO A 135 -29.37 14.89 5.45
CA PRO A 135 -30.44 15.00 6.44
C PRO A 135 -30.18 16.09 7.47
N GLU A 136 -31.27 16.66 8.01
CA GLU A 136 -31.19 17.67 9.07
C GLU A 136 -30.40 17.14 10.28
N GLY A 137 -29.55 17.99 10.88
CA GLY A 137 -28.71 17.62 12.02
C GLY A 137 -27.38 16.92 11.68
N GLN A 138 -27.14 16.50 10.43
CA GLN A 138 -25.87 15.86 10.04
C GLN A 138 -24.82 16.84 9.47
N ALA A 139 -25.25 18.00 8.96
CA ALA A 139 -24.41 18.91 8.17
C ALA A 139 -23.17 19.50 8.88
N ASN A 140 -23.07 19.38 10.21
CA ASN A 140 -21.95 19.88 11.02
C ASN A 140 -21.02 18.75 11.52
N LYS A 141 -21.23 17.50 11.08
CA LYS A 141 -20.54 16.32 11.63
C LYS A 141 -19.25 15.91 10.89
N ARG A 142 -18.86 16.60 9.81
CA ARG A 142 -17.51 16.47 9.25
C ARG A 142 -16.51 17.33 10.01
N PRO A 143 -15.60 16.74 10.78
CA PRO A 143 -14.54 17.53 11.39
C PRO A 143 -13.53 17.96 10.31
N PHE A 144 -12.81 19.06 10.57
CA PHE A 144 -11.59 19.50 9.85
C PHE A 144 -11.71 20.05 8.42
N THR A 145 -12.90 20.29 7.86
CA THR A 145 -13.03 20.93 6.53
C THR A 145 -13.40 22.43 6.61
N PRO A 146 -12.89 23.29 5.70
CA PRO A 146 -13.36 24.68 5.55
C PRO A 146 -14.86 24.79 5.23
N ASN A 147 -15.44 23.73 4.66
CA ASN A 147 -16.87 23.58 4.45
C ASN A 147 -17.35 22.26 5.09
N PRO A 148 -17.78 22.28 6.37
CA PRO A 148 -18.22 21.09 7.13
C PRO A 148 -19.44 20.39 6.53
N LYS A 149 -20.10 21.04 5.56
CA LYS A 149 -21.22 20.46 4.83
C LYS A 149 -20.67 19.69 3.62
N GLY A 150 -20.71 18.36 3.71
CA GLY A 150 -20.29 17.48 2.61
C GLY A 150 -20.69 16.03 2.86
N ASN A 151 -21.01 15.33 1.78
CA ASN A 151 -21.38 13.91 1.76
C ASN A 151 -20.70 13.18 0.59
N GLU A 152 -19.69 13.79 -0.03
CA GLU A 152 -18.89 13.10 -1.05
C GLU A 152 -18.11 11.94 -0.42
N ALA A 153 -18.05 10.83 -1.12
CA ALA A 153 -17.42 9.60 -0.63
C ALA A 153 -16.93 8.77 -1.81
N SER A 154 -16.15 7.73 -1.54
CA SER A 154 -15.97 6.68 -2.52
C SER A 154 -17.22 5.82 -2.59
N VAL A 155 -17.54 5.36 -3.81
CA VAL A 155 -18.63 4.40 -4.02
C VAL A 155 -18.38 3.12 -3.23
N ASP A 156 -17.12 2.67 -3.17
CA ASP A 156 -16.71 1.46 -2.47
C ASP A 156 -16.95 1.54 -0.94
N SER A 157 -16.64 2.68 -0.33
CA SER A 157 -16.85 2.88 1.11
C SER A 157 -18.33 2.93 1.49
N GLU A 158 -19.18 3.42 0.58
CA GLU A 158 -20.64 3.48 0.75
C GLU A 158 -21.29 2.12 0.51
N LEU A 159 -20.79 1.36 -0.48
CA LEU A 159 -21.20 -0.02 -0.70
C LEU A 159 -20.86 -0.93 0.48
N SER A 160 -19.80 -0.61 1.23
CA SER A 160 -19.45 -1.32 2.46
C SER A 160 -20.57 -1.29 3.51
N LEU A 161 -21.40 -0.24 3.48
CA LEU A 161 -22.52 0.00 4.40
C LEU A 161 -23.88 -0.23 3.73
N MET A 162 -23.94 -0.77 2.52
CA MET A 162 -25.18 -0.77 1.71
C MET A 162 -26.38 -1.41 2.42
N GLY A 163 -26.14 -2.46 3.22
CA GLY A 163 -27.16 -3.20 3.97
C GLY A 163 -27.66 -2.51 5.23
N ILE A 164 -27.01 -1.42 5.65
CA ILE A 164 -27.34 -0.64 6.84
C ILE A 164 -28.16 0.57 6.41
N GLU A 165 -29.39 0.72 6.89
CA GLU A 165 -30.25 1.86 6.56
C GLU A 165 -30.05 3.01 7.55
N GLY A 166 -30.30 4.26 7.15
CA GLY A 166 -30.30 5.40 8.08
C GLY A 166 -28.97 5.76 8.76
N TYR A 167 -27.82 5.27 8.28
CA TYR A 167 -26.52 5.76 8.77
C TYR A 167 -26.26 7.20 8.33
N GLU A 168 -25.36 7.88 9.03
CA GLU A 168 -25.01 9.26 8.73
C GLU A 168 -24.14 9.34 7.46
N ILE A 169 -24.58 10.12 6.49
CA ILE A 169 -23.90 10.27 5.19
C ILE A 169 -23.01 11.52 5.14
N ALA A 170 -23.14 12.42 6.11
CA ALA A 170 -22.33 13.63 6.21
C ALA A 170 -21.21 13.48 7.24
N GLY A 171 -20.34 12.50 7.02
CA GLY A 171 -19.24 12.18 7.93
C GLY A 171 -18.70 10.78 7.71
N GLN A 172 -17.73 10.41 8.54
CA GLN A 172 -17.15 9.08 8.58
C GLN A 172 -17.90 8.18 9.57
N ILE A 173 -18.02 6.90 9.22
CA ILE A 173 -18.52 5.85 10.10
C ILE A 173 -17.33 5.01 10.56
N PRO A 174 -17.14 4.73 11.87
CA PRO A 174 -16.06 3.86 12.31
C PRO A 174 -16.12 2.49 11.65
N ASN A 175 -15.00 2.02 11.11
CA ASN A 175 -14.91 0.68 10.55
C ASN A 175 -14.81 -0.35 11.70
N PRO A 176 -15.78 -1.24 11.92
CA PRO A 176 -15.72 -2.25 12.97
C PRO A 176 -14.59 -3.27 12.78
N TYR A 177 -14.03 -3.38 11.56
CA TYR A 177 -12.93 -4.29 11.24
C TYR A 177 -11.54 -3.65 11.43
N PHE A 178 -11.46 -2.35 11.68
CA PHE A 178 -10.20 -1.65 11.95
C PHE A 178 -9.46 -2.29 13.13
N GLU A 179 -8.16 -2.51 12.96
CA GLU A 179 -7.24 -3.16 13.90
C GLU A 179 -7.58 -4.60 14.30
N LYS A 180 -8.70 -5.17 13.85
CA LYS A 180 -9.14 -6.53 14.20
C LYS A 180 -8.25 -7.57 13.52
N ASP A 181 -7.19 -8.01 14.20
CA ASP A 181 -6.28 -9.05 13.72
C ASP A 181 -6.92 -10.46 13.70
N GLN A 182 -7.92 -10.63 12.83
CA GLN A 182 -8.69 -11.84 12.63
C GLN A 182 -9.21 -11.95 11.20
N SER A 183 -9.49 -13.17 10.74
CA SER A 183 -10.10 -13.38 9.43
C SER A 183 -11.52 -12.79 9.34
N LEU A 184 -11.88 -12.30 8.15
CA LEU A 184 -13.23 -11.85 7.81
C LEU A 184 -14.32 -12.89 8.11
N LEU A 185 -14.00 -14.18 7.95
CA LEU A 185 -14.96 -15.27 8.17
C LEU A 185 -15.27 -15.49 9.65
N ASN A 186 -14.34 -15.10 10.53
CA ASN A 186 -14.47 -15.22 11.98
C ASN A 186 -14.98 -13.93 12.63
N LEU A 187 -15.13 -12.85 11.84
CA LEU A 187 -15.69 -11.60 12.32
C LEU A 187 -17.20 -11.79 12.54
N ASP A 188 -17.63 -11.70 13.80
CA ASP A 188 -19.05 -11.71 14.16
C ASP A 188 -19.77 -10.61 13.41
N ASN A 189 -20.81 -11.02 12.67
CA ASN A 189 -21.39 -10.31 11.54
C ASN A 189 -21.48 -8.78 11.76
N PRO A 190 -20.53 -7.99 11.23
CA PRO A 190 -20.41 -6.57 11.54
C PRO A 190 -21.42 -5.71 10.78
N GLY A 191 -22.29 -6.33 9.97
CA GLY A 191 -23.21 -5.62 9.08
C GLY A 191 -22.54 -4.94 7.88
N ILE A 192 -21.22 -5.06 7.73
CA ILE A 192 -20.43 -4.45 6.65
C ILE A 192 -19.96 -5.46 5.60
N LEU A 193 -19.80 -4.98 4.37
CA LEU A 193 -19.12 -5.70 3.28
C LEU A 193 -17.68 -5.22 3.15
N LEU A 194 -16.78 -6.15 2.88
CA LEU A 194 -15.46 -5.84 2.37
C LEU A 194 -15.58 -5.53 0.88
N VAL A 195 -15.32 -4.29 0.49
CA VAL A 195 -15.42 -3.82 -0.89
C VAL A 195 -14.04 -3.56 -1.46
N SER A 196 -13.81 -4.07 -2.66
CA SER A 196 -12.63 -3.76 -3.46
C SER A 196 -13.04 -3.49 -4.89
N ARG A 197 -12.09 -2.99 -5.67
CA ARG A 197 -12.29 -2.63 -7.06
C ARG A 197 -11.19 -3.20 -7.94
N ILE A 198 -11.57 -3.80 -9.05
CA ILE A 198 -10.65 -4.14 -10.14
C ILE A 198 -10.85 -3.10 -11.24
N ASP A 199 -10.06 -2.02 -11.16
CA ASP A 199 -10.14 -0.86 -12.05
C ASP A 199 -8.76 -0.18 -12.16
N GLY A 200 -8.58 0.61 -13.20
CA GLY A 200 -7.35 1.33 -13.50
C GLY A 200 -7.38 1.94 -14.90
N PRO A 201 -6.24 2.43 -15.41
CA PRO A 201 -6.19 3.17 -16.67
C PRO A 201 -6.64 2.43 -17.93
N SER A 202 -6.72 1.09 -17.89
CA SER A 202 -7.17 0.29 -19.04
C SER A 202 -7.71 -1.08 -18.61
N LEU A 203 -8.54 -1.70 -19.47
CA LEU A 203 -8.95 -3.10 -19.31
C LEU A 203 -7.74 -4.04 -19.19
N LYS A 204 -6.70 -3.81 -20.00
CA LYS A 204 -5.46 -4.62 -19.96
C LYS A 204 -4.81 -4.57 -18.56
N THR A 205 -4.77 -3.40 -17.94
CA THR A 205 -4.27 -3.25 -16.56
C THR A 205 -5.12 -4.05 -15.59
N CYS A 206 -6.45 -3.97 -15.70
CA CYS A 206 -7.38 -4.66 -14.81
C CYS A 206 -7.26 -6.20 -14.92
N MET A 207 -7.20 -6.72 -16.13
CA MET A 207 -6.99 -8.16 -16.39
C MET A 207 -5.67 -8.64 -15.80
N ARG A 208 -4.59 -7.87 -16.00
CA ARG A 208 -3.27 -8.17 -15.46
C ARG A 208 -3.27 -8.20 -13.92
N MET A 209 -3.99 -7.29 -13.25
CA MET A 209 -4.08 -7.31 -11.78
C MET A 209 -4.61 -8.65 -11.24
N VAL A 210 -5.61 -9.24 -11.91
CA VAL A 210 -6.14 -10.56 -11.56
C VAL A 210 -5.10 -11.67 -11.84
N ASP A 211 -4.52 -11.65 -13.03
CA ASP A 211 -3.58 -12.69 -13.47
C ASP A 211 -2.29 -12.70 -12.63
N ASP A 212 -1.83 -11.52 -12.22
CA ASP A 212 -0.65 -11.36 -11.38
C ASP A 212 -0.90 -11.84 -9.95
N ALA A 213 -2.07 -11.53 -9.37
CA ALA A 213 -2.45 -12.03 -8.06
C ALA A 213 -2.44 -13.57 -8.01
N ILE A 214 -3.09 -14.20 -8.99
CA ILE A 214 -3.19 -15.68 -9.08
C ILE A 214 -1.83 -16.33 -9.34
N ALA A 215 -0.99 -15.71 -10.17
CA ALA A 215 0.33 -16.26 -10.44
C ALA A 215 1.23 -16.18 -9.21
N VAL A 216 1.25 -15.04 -8.53
CA VAL A 216 2.18 -14.78 -7.42
C VAL A 216 1.76 -15.53 -6.16
N GLU A 217 0.48 -15.82 -5.95
CA GLU A 217 0.04 -16.69 -4.85
C GLU A 217 0.61 -18.12 -4.89
N LYS A 218 1.09 -18.58 -6.06
CA LYS A 218 1.68 -19.91 -6.22
C LYS A 218 3.15 -19.95 -5.78
N SER A 219 3.88 -18.85 -5.96
CA SER A 219 5.32 -18.77 -5.73
C SER A 219 5.72 -17.86 -4.56
N GLY A 220 4.81 -16.99 -4.12
CA GLY A 220 5.03 -15.91 -3.16
C GLY A 220 5.58 -14.64 -3.81
N LEU A 221 5.37 -13.51 -3.13
CA LEU A 221 5.95 -12.22 -3.51
C LEU A 221 7.35 -12.07 -2.89
N TRP A 222 8.37 -11.94 -3.75
CA TRP A 222 9.78 -11.81 -3.35
C TRP A 222 10.40 -10.59 -3.98
N GLY A 223 11.11 -9.75 -3.25
CA GLY A 223 11.76 -8.58 -3.82
C GLY A 223 12.18 -7.59 -2.75
N LYS A 224 12.33 -6.33 -3.17
CA LYS A 224 12.69 -5.22 -2.30
C LYS A 224 11.47 -4.44 -1.87
N ALA A 225 11.56 -3.85 -0.69
CA ALA A 225 10.70 -2.77 -0.25
C ALA A 225 11.37 -1.42 -0.48
N TYR A 226 10.59 -0.45 -0.93
CA TYR A 226 11.00 0.94 -1.11
C TYR A 226 10.09 1.84 -0.29
N LEU A 227 10.70 2.58 0.63
CA LEU A 227 10.01 3.53 1.49
C LEU A 227 10.48 4.93 1.15
N ASP A 228 9.54 5.87 1.09
CA ASP A 228 9.75 7.27 0.73
C ASP A 228 9.14 8.16 1.81
N LEU A 229 9.95 8.56 2.80
CA LEU A 229 9.49 9.38 3.91
C LEU A 229 9.36 10.84 3.49
N SER A 230 8.53 11.58 4.22
CA SER A 230 8.22 12.97 3.87
C SER A 230 9.06 14.00 4.61
N GLN A 231 9.40 13.72 5.87
CA GLN A 231 10.08 14.65 6.78
C GLN A 231 9.40 16.04 6.87
N LYS A 232 8.07 16.11 6.66
CA LYS A 232 7.33 17.39 6.69
C LYS A 232 7.14 17.99 8.09
N GLY A 233 7.43 17.23 9.15
CA GLY A 233 7.34 17.69 10.54
C GLY A 233 5.91 17.75 11.07
N LYS A 234 5.64 18.75 11.93
CA LYS A 234 4.43 18.83 12.77
C LYS A 234 3.11 18.65 12.02
N GLY A 235 2.31 17.70 12.48
CA GLY A 235 1.02 17.31 11.91
C GLY A 235 1.09 16.17 10.87
N TYR A 236 2.29 15.76 10.49
CA TYR A 236 2.54 14.71 9.50
C TYR A 236 3.40 13.56 10.04
N GLU A 237 3.83 13.61 11.30
CA GLU A 237 4.73 12.60 11.88
C GLU A 237 4.12 11.19 11.87
N GLN A 238 2.80 11.08 11.98
CA GLN A 238 2.11 9.80 12.14
C GLN A 238 2.39 8.82 10.98
N GLY A 239 2.35 9.26 9.73
CA GLY A 239 2.65 8.33 8.62
C GLY A 239 4.15 8.16 8.34
N ASP A 240 5.04 9.10 8.73
CA ASP A 240 6.48 8.85 8.68
C ASP A 240 6.81 7.76 9.72
N GLN A 241 6.14 7.78 10.88
CA GLN A 241 6.19 6.69 11.86
C GLN A 241 5.67 5.37 11.26
N TRP A 242 4.57 5.38 10.49
CA TRP A 242 4.11 4.16 9.81
C TRP A 242 5.17 3.59 8.87
N LEU A 243 5.88 4.44 8.12
CA LEU A 243 6.95 4.00 7.22
C LEU A 243 8.17 3.47 8.00
N GLU A 244 8.56 4.10 9.11
CA GLU A 244 9.64 3.61 9.96
C GLU A 244 9.31 2.25 10.60
N GLU A 245 8.06 2.04 11.02
CA GLU A 245 7.60 0.73 11.50
C GLU A 245 7.69 -0.35 10.41
N ILE A 246 7.35 -0.01 9.16
CA ILE A 246 7.54 -0.89 8.00
C ILE A 246 9.02 -1.23 7.79
N ALA A 247 9.93 -0.26 7.95
CA ALA A 247 11.37 -0.51 7.86
C ALA A 247 11.83 -1.54 8.91
N LEU A 248 11.35 -1.42 10.15
CA LEU A 248 11.65 -2.37 11.22
C LEU A 248 11.06 -3.77 10.96
N MET A 249 9.82 -3.83 10.49
CA MET A 249 9.18 -5.09 10.08
C MET A 249 9.96 -5.77 8.95
N ASN A 250 10.43 -5.01 7.95
CA ASN A 250 11.26 -5.52 6.87
C ASN A 250 12.59 -6.10 7.34
N LYS A 251 13.28 -5.40 8.27
CA LYS A 251 14.50 -5.91 8.91
C LYS A 251 14.23 -7.27 9.56
N THR A 252 13.13 -7.40 10.28
CA THR A 252 12.76 -8.65 10.97
C THR A 252 12.35 -9.76 10.01
N ALA A 253 11.66 -9.42 8.92
CA ALA A 253 11.18 -10.36 7.91
C ALA A 253 12.23 -10.79 6.87
N GLY A 254 13.44 -10.20 6.92
CA GLY A 254 14.51 -10.49 5.96
C GLY A 254 14.18 -9.98 4.56
N ILE A 255 13.46 -8.87 4.47
CA ILE A 255 13.10 -8.20 3.21
C ILE A 255 14.02 -6.99 3.06
N PRO A 256 14.86 -6.93 2.00
CA PRO A 256 15.69 -5.76 1.75
C PRO A 256 14.84 -4.52 1.59
N CYS A 257 15.18 -3.46 2.34
CA CYS A 257 14.39 -2.24 2.41
C CYS A 257 15.26 -1.03 2.09
N VAL A 258 14.97 -0.34 0.99
CA VAL A 258 15.53 0.97 0.68
C VAL A 258 14.63 2.02 1.31
N VAL A 259 15.21 2.86 2.18
CA VAL A 259 14.46 3.90 2.90
C VAL A 259 15.04 5.25 2.53
N ASP A 260 14.27 6.04 1.80
CA ASP A 260 14.58 7.43 1.52
C ASP A 260 14.09 8.28 2.69
N ARG A 261 15.02 8.95 3.38
CA ARG A 261 14.77 9.82 4.54
C ARG A 261 15.01 11.30 4.23
N ASN A 262 15.07 11.65 2.95
CA ASN A 262 15.22 13.02 2.52
C ASN A 262 13.85 13.73 2.52
N ILE A 263 13.85 15.07 2.58
CA ILE A 263 12.62 15.86 2.48
C ILE A 263 12.01 15.82 1.07
N ASP A 264 12.86 15.61 0.06
CA ASP A 264 12.46 15.35 -1.31
C ASP A 264 12.10 13.87 -1.44
N THR A 265 10.99 13.59 -2.13
CA THR A 265 10.65 12.22 -2.55
C THR A 265 11.72 11.65 -3.49
N TYR A 266 11.68 10.34 -3.75
CA TYR A 266 12.51 9.71 -4.78
C TYR A 266 12.62 10.56 -6.06
N VAL A 267 13.86 10.91 -6.40
CA VAL A 267 14.16 11.79 -7.54
C VAL A 267 13.81 11.16 -8.88
N THR A 268 13.58 12.00 -9.89
CA THR A 268 13.24 11.61 -11.26
C THR A 268 14.07 10.42 -11.77
N ASN A 269 13.38 9.39 -12.25
CA ASN A 269 13.97 8.15 -12.76
C ASN A 269 14.91 7.45 -11.76
N TYR A 270 14.66 7.56 -10.46
CA TYR A 270 15.42 6.79 -9.47
C TYR A 270 15.47 5.30 -9.90
N PRO A 271 16.64 4.65 -9.89
CA PRO A 271 16.87 3.30 -10.43
C PRO A 271 16.26 2.19 -9.57
N MET A 272 14.94 2.22 -9.39
CA MET A 272 14.17 1.25 -8.62
C MET A 272 14.03 -0.07 -9.40
N ASN A 273 14.45 -1.19 -8.81
CA ASN A 273 14.36 -2.53 -9.40
C ASN A 273 13.75 -3.52 -8.40
N ASP A 274 13.14 -4.60 -8.89
CA ASP A 274 12.57 -5.65 -8.06
C ASP A 274 11.64 -5.13 -6.95
N ALA A 275 10.95 -4.01 -7.22
CA ALA A 275 10.07 -3.35 -6.29
C ALA A 275 8.80 -4.18 -6.08
N ALA A 276 8.85 -5.04 -5.07
CA ALA A 276 7.73 -5.87 -4.63
C ALA A 276 6.81 -5.08 -3.69
N LEU A 277 7.38 -4.15 -2.91
CA LEU A 277 6.66 -3.29 -1.99
C LEU A 277 7.09 -1.84 -2.19
N TYR A 278 6.12 -0.93 -2.22
CA TYR A 278 6.38 0.51 -2.22
C TYR A 278 5.40 1.22 -1.28
N PHE A 279 5.92 2.04 -0.38
CA PHE A 279 5.12 2.90 0.48
C PHE A 279 5.76 4.29 0.51
N GLY A 280 5.10 5.31 -0.03
CA GLY A 280 5.68 6.65 -0.11
C GLY A 280 4.79 7.78 0.39
N TRP A 281 5.40 8.97 0.55
CA TRP A 281 4.80 10.20 1.08
C TRP A 281 5.61 11.43 0.58
N TYR A 282 5.12 12.59 0.12
CA TYR A 282 3.79 13.09 -0.32
C TYR A 282 4.05 14.11 -1.40
N SER A 283 3.87 13.68 -2.64
CA SER A 283 3.78 14.55 -3.81
C SER A 283 2.37 14.47 -4.40
N HIS A 284 1.93 15.55 -5.03
CA HIS A 284 0.59 15.66 -5.60
C HIS A 284 0.37 14.77 -6.84
N HIS A 285 1.46 14.55 -7.58
CA HIS A 285 1.48 13.74 -8.80
C HIS A 285 2.63 12.74 -8.72
N ARG A 286 2.48 11.62 -9.45
CA ARG A 286 3.53 10.62 -9.64
C ARG A 286 4.85 11.32 -9.97
N ASN A 287 5.92 10.80 -9.40
CA ASN A 287 7.27 11.27 -9.65
C ASN A 287 8.24 10.09 -9.55
N GLY A 288 9.53 10.40 -9.39
CA GLY A 288 10.55 9.41 -9.15
C GLY A 288 10.63 8.34 -10.25
N PRO A 289 10.65 7.04 -9.90
CA PRO A 289 10.76 5.95 -10.87
C PRO A 289 9.56 5.86 -11.83
N LEU A 290 8.38 6.36 -11.44
CA LEU A 290 7.17 6.28 -12.28
C LEU A 290 7.25 7.14 -13.55
N LEU A 291 8.20 8.09 -13.59
CA LEU A 291 8.49 8.91 -14.77
C LEU A 291 9.34 8.19 -15.82
N ASN A 292 10.04 7.12 -15.43
CA ASN A 292 10.83 6.32 -16.35
C ASN A 292 9.91 5.39 -17.15
N ALA A 293 9.82 5.58 -18.47
CA ALA A 293 8.97 4.76 -19.36
C ALA A 293 9.22 3.25 -19.26
N SER A 294 10.44 2.83 -18.91
CA SER A 294 10.82 1.42 -18.79
C SER A 294 10.59 0.83 -17.40
N PHE A 295 10.30 1.65 -16.39
CA PHE A 295 10.08 1.14 -15.03
C PHE A 295 8.81 0.29 -14.96
N GLN A 296 8.93 -0.85 -14.27
CA GLN A 296 7.83 -1.71 -13.84
C GLN A 296 8.08 -2.15 -12.40
N PHE A 297 7.02 -2.14 -11.60
CA PHE A 297 6.99 -2.89 -10.35
C PHE A 297 7.12 -4.37 -10.62
N LYS A 298 7.57 -5.11 -9.60
CA LYS A 298 7.62 -6.56 -9.68
C LYS A 298 6.21 -7.12 -9.84
N ARG A 299 6.07 -8.22 -10.59
CA ARG A 299 4.81 -8.95 -10.69
C ARG A 299 4.30 -9.32 -9.28
N GLY A 300 3.05 -9.01 -8.98
CA GLY A 300 2.47 -9.19 -7.64
C GLY A 300 2.67 -8.02 -6.68
N ALA A 301 3.35 -6.95 -7.08
CA ALA A 301 3.71 -5.88 -6.16
C ALA A 301 2.48 -5.21 -5.52
N VAL A 302 2.67 -4.83 -4.25
CA VAL A 302 1.76 -3.95 -3.52
C VAL A 302 2.46 -2.61 -3.36
N ALA A 303 1.88 -1.57 -3.94
CA ALA A 303 2.49 -0.24 -3.98
C ALA A 303 1.45 0.81 -3.58
N VAL A 304 1.82 1.71 -2.69
CA VAL A 304 0.92 2.72 -2.13
C VAL A 304 1.68 4.04 -1.98
N HIS A 305 1.00 5.16 -2.26
CA HIS A 305 1.54 6.49 -1.96
C HIS A 305 0.50 7.30 -1.17
N LEU A 306 0.93 7.82 -0.03
CA LEU A 306 0.12 8.64 0.85
C LEU A 306 -0.03 10.03 0.24
N HIS A 307 -1.18 10.25 -0.37
CA HIS A 307 -1.63 11.55 -0.84
C HIS A 307 -3.15 11.61 -0.78
N SER A 308 -3.71 12.76 -0.41
CA SER A 308 -5.14 12.93 -0.18
C SER A 308 -6.02 12.61 -1.40
N TYR A 309 -5.50 12.83 -2.60
CA TYR A 309 -6.23 12.59 -3.86
C TYR A 309 -5.57 11.49 -4.71
N SER A 310 -4.95 10.51 -4.07
CA SER A 310 -4.17 9.46 -4.76
C SER A 310 -4.98 8.67 -5.80
N ALA A 311 -6.29 8.52 -5.60
CA ALA A 311 -7.23 7.81 -6.49
C ALA A 311 -8.26 8.73 -7.19
N PHE A 312 -8.13 10.06 -7.09
CA PHE A 312 -9.11 11.01 -7.66
C PHE A 312 -9.26 10.88 -9.19
N GLU A 313 -8.17 10.60 -9.92
CA GLU A 313 -8.12 10.42 -11.38
C GLU A 313 -7.63 9.01 -11.74
N LEU A 314 -8.31 7.97 -11.23
CA LEU A 314 -7.88 6.58 -11.36
C LEU A 314 -7.62 6.11 -12.81
N GLN A 315 -8.39 6.62 -13.77
CA GLN A 315 -8.26 6.24 -15.17
C GLN A 315 -7.07 6.92 -15.88
N ASN A 316 -6.44 7.91 -15.26
CA ASN A 316 -5.31 8.62 -15.85
C ASN A 316 -3.98 7.91 -15.47
N PRO A 317 -3.20 7.39 -16.44
CA PRO A 317 -1.95 6.70 -16.13
C PRO A 317 -0.83 7.66 -15.70
N ASP A 318 -1.02 8.97 -15.86
CA ASP A 318 0.02 9.99 -15.70
C ASP A 318 -0.22 10.99 -14.56
N ARG A 319 -1.43 11.04 -13.99
CA ARG A 319 -1.79 11.94 -12.89
C ARG A 319 -2.06 11.17 -11.61
N ARG A 320 -1.86 11.84 -10.47
CA ARG A 320 -2.05 11.28 -9.12
C ARG A 320 -1.14 10.07 -8.90
N TRP A 321 -1.62 9.01 -8.24
CA TRP A 321 -0.78 7.89 -7.81
C TRP A 321 -1.35 6.52 -8.14
N CYS A 322 -2.61 6.22 -7.82
CA CYS A 322 -3.15 4.85 -7.99
C CYS A 322 -3.17 4.41 -9.46
N GLY A 323 -3.68 5.26 -10.36
CA GLY A 323 -3.66 4.99 -11.80
C GLY A 323 -2.24 4.73 -12.34
N PRO A 324 -1.27 5.64 -12.12
CA PRO A 324 0.12 5.43 -12.48
C PRO A 324 0.76 4.17 -11.87
N ILE A 325 0.53 3.90 -10.58
CA ILE A 325 1.07 2.73 -9.90
C ILE A 325 0.59 1.44 -10.58
N LEU A 326 -0.70 1.35 -10.89
CA LEU A 326 -1.29 0.22 -11.59
C LEU A 326 -0.82 0.12 -13.04
N ALA A 327 -0.66 1.26 -13.75
CA ALA A 327 -0.09 1.28 -15.09
C ALA A 327 1.36 0.79 -15.14
N ARG A 328 2.09 0.91 -14.03
CA ARG A 328 3.48 0.45 -13.87
C ARG A 328 3.62 -0.96 -13.30
N GLY A 329 2.56 -1.77 -13.33
CA GLY A 329 2.69 -3.20 -13.02
C GLY A 329 2.35 -3.60 -11.58
N ALA A 330 2.03 -2.66 -10.69
CA ALA A 330 1.54 -3.03 -9.36
C ALA A 330 0.24 -3.85 -9.48
N THR A 331 0.11 -4.86 -8.62
CA THR A 331 -1.06 -5.75 -8.58
C THR A 331 -2.15 -5.21 -7.68
N ALA A 332 -1.77 -4.52 -6.60
CA ALA A 332 -2.70 -3.85 -5.72
C ALA A 332 -2.17 -2.51 -5.19
N THR A 333 -3.08 -1.59 -4.91
CA THR A 333 -2.84 -0.32 -4.22
C THR A 333 -4.08 0.05 -3.40
N VAL A 334 -3.89 0.89 -2.39
CA VAL A 334 -5.00 1.62 -1.76
C VAL A 334 -4.87 3.11 -2.05
N GLY A 335 -5.96 3.86 -1.96
CA GLY A 335 -5.94 5.30 -2.20
C GLY A 335 -7.19 6.01 -1.72
N ASN A 336 -7.28 7.31 -2.03
CA ASN A 336 -8.39 8.15 -1.62
C ASN A 336 -8.94 8.94 -2.81
N VAL A 337 -10.26 8.94 -2.97
CA VAL A 337 -10.92 9.61 -4.08
C VAL A 337 -11.18 11.09 -3.81
N TYR A 338 -11.24 11.53 -2.56
CA TYR A 338 -11.25 12.94 -2.15
C TYR A 338 -10.41 13.09 -0.87
N GLU A 339 -10.32 14.31 -0.32
CA GLU A 339 -9.57 14.59 0.90
C GLU A 339 -10.00 13.72 2.09
N PRO A 340 -9.11 12.85 2.62
CA PRO A 340 -9.45 11.95 3.70
C PRO A 340 -9.11 12.49 5.09
N PHE A 341 -8.18 13.44 5.21
CA PHE A 341 -7.33 13.62 6.40
C PHE A 341 -6.46 12.42 6.71
N LEU A 342 -5.21 12.68 7.12
CA LEU A 342 -4.20 11.67 7.36
C LEU A 342 -4.69 10.53 8.26
N SER A 343 -5.28 10.86 9.42
CA SER A 343 -5.69 9.87 10.42
C SER A 343 -6.81 8.95 9.96
N LEU A 344 -7.56 9.32 8.92
CA LEU A 344 -8.67 8.53 8.37
C LEU A 344 -8.28 7.79 7.06
N THR A 345 -7.00 7.85 6.66
CA THR A 345 -6.47 7.03 5.57
C THR A 345 -6.18 5.61 6.04
N HIS A 346 -5.83 4.72 5.10
CA HIS A 346 -5.26 3.42 5.44
C HIS A 346 -3.94 3.62 6.22
N HIS A 347 -3.84 3.03 7.41
CA HIS A 347 -2.62 3.03 8.22
C HIS A 347 -1.63 2.02 7.61
N PHE A 348 -0.56 2.52 6.99
CA PHE A 348 0.31 1.69 6.16
C PHE A 348 1.05 0.61 6.95
N ASN A 349 1.43 0.90 8.19
CA ASN A 349 2.02 -0.06 9.12
C ASN A 349 1.06 -1.24 9.39
N ILE A 350 -0.23 -0.99 9.65
CA ILE A 350 -1.22 -2.05 9.87
C ILE A 350 -1.43 -2.84 8.58
N LEU A 351 -1.62 -2.17 7.45
CA LEU A 351 -1.77 -2.81 6.14
C LEU A 351 -0.61 -3.77 5.88
N TYR A 352 0.62 -3.27 6.03
CA TYR A 352 1.82 -4.06 5.79
C TYR A 352 1.97 -5.23 6.78
N HIS A 353 1.73 -4.99 8.06
CA HIS A 353 1.79 -6.01 9.09
C HIS A 353 0.81 -7.17 8.79
N ARG A 354 -0.43 -6.87 8.41
CA ARG A 354 -1.43 -7.90 8.06
C ARG A 354 -1.03 -8.66 6.79
N LEU A 355 -0.45 -7.99 5.80
CA LEU A 355 0.11 -8.68 4.63
C LEU A 355 1.22 -9.65 5.03
N LEU A 356 2.19 -9.24 5.86
CA LEU A 356 3.27 -10.13 6.33
C LEU A 356 2.76 -11.33 7.13
N ARG A 357 1.66 -11.16 7.86
CA ARG A 357 0.99 -12.27 8.56
C ARG A 357 0.33 -13.26 7.60
N GLY A 358 0.12 -12.89 6.34
CA GLY A 358 -0.47 -13.73 5.31
C GLY A 358 -1.98 -13.58 5.16
N TYR A 359 -2.58 -12.48 5.65
CA TYR A 359 -3.95 -12.11 5.30
C TYR A 359 -4.04 -11.72 3.82
N SER A 360 -5.27 -11.76 3.29
CA SER A 360 -5.54 -11.21 1.96
C SER A 360 -5.40 -9.68 1.95
N ILE A 361 -5.13 -9.08 0.79
CA ILE A 361 -5.06 -7.61 0.66
C ILE A 361 -6.39 -6.95 1.03
N GLY A 362 -7.52 -7.62 0.77
CA GLY A 362 -8.84 -7.17 1.22
C GLY A 362 -8.90 -7.03 2.73
N GLU A 363 -8.60 -8.12 3.44
CA GLU A 363 -8.63 -8.15 4.91
C GLU A 363 -7.62 -7.15 5.50
N ALA A 364 -6.41 -7.10 4.93
CA ALA A 364 -5.36 -6.19 5.36
C ALA A 364 -5.74 -4.71 5.17
N ALA A 365 -6.39 -4.37 4.04
CA ALA A 365 -6.87 -3.01 3.78
C ALA A 365 -7.95 -2.58 4.78
N TYR A 366 -8.95 -3.43 5.04
CA TYR A 366 -10.01 -3.06 5.99
C TYR A 366 -9.51 -3.03 7.44
N MET A 367 -8.62 -3.93 7.84
CA MET A 367 -7.98 -3.84 9.16
C MET A 367 -7.13 -2.58 9.32
N ALA A 368 -6.63 -2.00 8.22
CA ALA A 368 -5.86 -0.77 8.23
C ALA A 368 -6.70 0.49 8.05
N LEU A 369 -7.99 0.36 7.74
CA LEU A 369 -8.87 1.48 7.42
C LEU A 369 -9.76 1.85 8.61
N PRO A 370 -9.58 3.02 9.25
CA PRO A 370 -10.37 3.40 10.43
C PRO A 370 -11.81 3.86 10.10
N ALA A 371 -12.08 4.25 8.85
CA ALA A 371 -13.31 4.94 8.48
C ALA A 371 -13.99 4.38 7.21
N LEU A 372 -15.31 4.17 7.30
CA LEU A 372 -16.25 3.90 6.21
C LEU A 372 -17.12 5.14 5.93
N SER A 373 -17.96 5.09 4.88
CA SER A 373 -18.67 6.26 4.35
C SER A 373 -17.74 7.44 4.05
N TRP A 374 -16.51 7.14 3.62
CA TRP A 374 -15.43 8.11 3.48
C TRP A 374 -14.71 7.94 2.14
N GLN A 375 -13.43 8.33 2.05
CA GLN A 375 -12.75 8.52 0.76
C GLN A 375 -11.95 7.33 0.26
N ALA A 376 -11.74 6.34 1.12
CA ALA A 376 -10.82 5.25 0.86
C ALA A 376 -11.32 4.27 -0.20
N VAL A 377 -10.40 3.75 -1.01
CA VAL A 377 -10.62 2.66 -1.96
C VAL A 377 -9.48 1.64 -1.89
N LEU A 378 -9.83 0.37 -2.10
CA LEU A 378 -8.88 -0.73 -2.38
C LEU A 378 -8.97 -1.10 -3.86
N LEU A 379 -7.84 -1.04 -4.55
CA LEU A 379 -7.70 -1.39 -5.96
C LEU A 379 -6.87 -2.66 -6.08
N GLY A 380 -7.50 -3.76 -6.52
CA GLY A 380 -6.89 -5.07 -6.58
C GLY A 380 -7.89 -6.19 -6.34
N ASP A 381 -7.46 -7.42 -6.62
CA ASP A 381 -8.17 -8.63 -6.22
C ASP A 381 -8.15 -8.75 -4.68
N PRO A 382 -9.31 -8.69 -3.99
CA PRO A 382 -9.35 -8.69 -2.52
C PRO A 382 -8.90 -10.01 -1.92
N LEU A 383 -8.89 -11.11 -2.68
CA LEU A 383 -8.44 -12.42 -2.23
C LEU A 383 -6.92 -12.58 -2.30
N TYR A 384 -6.20 -11.64 -2.93
CA TYR A 384 -4.77 -11.73 -3.15
C TYR A 384 -3.96 -11.85 -1.85
N ARG A 385 -3.19 -12.94 -1.69
CA ARG A 385 -2.31 -13.20 -0.53
C ARG A 385 -0.82 -13.25 -0.93
N PRO A 386 -0.10 -12.10 -0.90
CA PRO A 386 1.31 -12.04 -1.34
C PRO A 386 2.30 -12.82 -0.46
N PHE A 387 2.02 -12.95 0.84
CA PHE A 387 2.92 -13.59 1.83
C PHE A 387 2.23 -14.74 2.57
N ARG A 388 1.74 -15.70 1.80
CA ARG A 388 1.14 -16.94 2.32
C ARG A 388 2.10 -17.67 3.27
N ALA A 389 1.65 -17.94 4.49
CA ALA A 389 2.43 -18.61 5.52
C ALA A 389 2.67 -20.10 5.24
N ASP A 390 1.87 -20.70 4.35
CA ASP A 390 1.99 -22.10 3.93
C ASP A 390 2.93 -22.32 2.73
N LEU A 391 3.52 -21.25 2.18
CA LEU A 391 4.51 -21.37 1.11
C LEU A 391 5.85 -21.84 1.66
N GLU A 392 6.31 -22.98 1.16
CA GLU A 392 7.62 -23.53 1.48
C GLU A 392 8.74 -22.72 0.80
N ILE A 393 9.75 -22.31 1.59
CA ILE A 393 10.93 -21.62 1.05
C ILE A 393 11.94 -22.66 0.56
N LYS A 394 11.98 -22.89 -0.76
CA LYS A 394 12.93 -23.79 -1.40
C LYS A 394 14.14 -23.02 -1.95
N LEU A 395 15.29 -23.17 -1.29
CA LEU A 395 16.55 -22.53 -1.73
C LEU A 395 17.15 -23.16 -3.00
N SER A 396 16.62 -24.31 -3.43
CA SER A 396 16.93 -24.94 -4.72
C SER A 396 16.33 -24.19 -5.91
N ASP A 397 15.30 -23.38 -5.69
CA ASP A 397 14.65 -22.62 -6.75
C ASP A 397 15.60 -21.58 -7.32
N GLN A 398 15.66 -21.46 -8.64
CA GLN A 398 16.48 -20.43 -9.30
C GLN A 398 15.81 -19.06 -9.23
N GLU A 399 14.48 -19.02 -9.39
CA GLU A 399 13.70 -17.78 -9.30
C GLU A 399 13.67 -17.26 -7.86
N ASP A 400 14.01 -15.98 -7.71
CA ASP A 400 14.04 -15.26 -6.44
C ASP A 400 14.91 -15.89 -5.34
N ARG A 401 15.87 -16.74 -5.72
CA ARG A 401 16.74 -17.49 -4.81
C ARG A 401 17.40 -16.60 -3.76
N ASP A 402 17.90 -15.44 -4.17
CA ASP A 402 18.61 -14.51 -3.29
C ASP A 402 17.68 -13.90 -2.24
N TYR A 403 16.45 -13.53 -2.61
CA TYR A 403 15.44 -13.04 -1.67
C TYR A 403 14.97 -14.14 -0.71
N LYS A 404 14.78 -15.36 -1.22
CA LYS A 404 14.48 -16.55 -0.40
C LYS A 404 15.61 -16.83 0.60
N ALA A 405 16.86 -16.74 0.16
CA ALA A 405 18.05 -16.93 1.00
C ALA A 405 18.14 -15.86 2.10
N LEU A 406 17.85 -14.61 1.78
CA LEU A 406 17.80 -13.51 2.75
C LEU A 406 16.74 -13.75 3.84
N ARG A 407 15.50 -14.06 3.45
CA ARG A 407 14.42 -14.37 4.41
C ARG A 407 14.74 -15.60 5.25
N HIS A 408 15.26 -16.66 4.64
CA HIS A 408 15.67 -17.86 5.37
C HIS A 408 16.81 -17.58 6.36
N ALA A 409 17.83 -16.81 5.96
CA ALA A 409 18.93 -16.45 6.84
C ALA A 409 18.44 -15.59 8.02
N GLN A 410 17.56 -14.62 7.77
CA GLN A 410 16.96 -13.80 8.83
C GLN A 410 16.15 -14.64 9.81
N PHE A 411 15.36 -15.61 9.33
CA PHE A 411 14.62 -16.51 10.23
C PHE A 411 15.55 -17.36 11.11
N ARG A 412 16.71 -17.78 10.58
CA ARG A 412 17.64 -18.68 11.29
C ARG A 412 18.61 -17.96 12.22
N TRP A 413 19.04 -16.75 11.87
CA TRP A 413 20.12 -16.04 12.53
C TRP A 413 19.82 -14.55 12.77
N GLY A 414 18.60 -14.09 12.53
CA GLY A 414 18.24 -12.67 12.62
C GLY A 414 18.42 -12.03 14.00
N SER A 415 18.44 -12.84 15.06
CA SER A 415 18.73 -12.40 16.44
C SER A 415 20.22 -12.29 16.76
N ASP A 416 21.11 -12.78 15.88
CA ASP A 416 22.56 -12.80 16.04
C ASP A 416 23.22 -12.28 14.75
N GLU A 417 23.43 -10.97 14.69
CA GLU A 417 24.05 -10.31 13.52
C GLU A 417 25.48 -10.81 13.26
N GLU A 418 26.22 -11.21 14.31
CA GLU A 418 27.59 -11.75 14.19
C GLU A 418 27.59 -13.11 13.49
N ALA A 419 26.52 -13.89 13.62
CA ALA A 419 26.32 -15.11 12.82
C ALA A 419 25.70 -14.83 11.43
N LEU A 420 24.72 -13.92 11.35
CA LEU A 420 23.96 -13.63 10.12
C LEU A 420 24.86 -13.07 9.01
N ILE A 421 25.63 -12.01 9.31
CA ILE A 421 26.39 -11.24 8.32
C ILE A 421 27.45 -12.12 7.64
N PRO A 422 28.32 -12.88 8.35
CA PRO A 422 29.31 -13.72 7.70
C PRO A 422 28.70 -14.83 6.83
N LYS A 423 27.55 -15.39 7.23
CA LYS A 423 26.86 -16.42 6.45
C LYS A 423 26.28 -15.87 5.14
N LEU A 424 25.59 -14.72 5.22
CA LEU A 424 25.08 -14.04 4.03
C LEU A 424 26.22 -13.58 3.11
N ARG A 425 27.32 -13.05 3.67
CA ARG A 425 28.51 -12.68 2.88
C ARG A 425 29.15 -13.89 2.19
N THR A 426 29.24 -15.02 2.87
CA THR A 426 29.75 -16.28 2.29
C THR A 426 28.86 -16.75 1.14
N TYR A 427 27.54 -16.73 1.34
CA TYR A 427 26.57 -17.03 0.29
C TYR A 427 26.71 -16.06 -0.90
N ALA A 428 26.74 -14.75 -0.64
CA ALA A 428 26.80 -13.72 -1.68
C ALA A 428 28.03 -13.88 -2.57
N ASN A 429 29.19 -14.21 -2.00
CA ASN A 429 30.41 -14.50 -2.75
C ASN A 429 30.26 -15.75 -3.62
N LYS A 430 29.77 -16.86 -3.05
CA LYS A 430 29.58 -18.12 -3.80
C LYS A 430 28.54 -17.99 -4.92
N ALA A 431 27.47 -17.24 -4.67
CA ALA A 431 26.38 -17.00 -5.60
C ALA A 431 26.67 -15.85 -6.59
N ASN A 432 27.77 -15.10 -6.40
CA ASN A 432 28.06 -13.84 -7.09
C ASN A 432 26.87 -12.85 -7.04
N SER A 433 26.23 -12.73 -5.88
CA SER A 433 24.96 -12.02 -5.72
C SER A 433 25.14 -10.55 -5.33
N GLY A 434 24.82 -9.63 -6.25
CA GLY A 434 24.69 -8.20 -5.94
C GLY A 434 23.52 -7.91 -5.00
N ILE A 435 22.42 -8.67 -5.09
CA ILE A 435 21.22 -8.50 -4.26
C ILE A 435 21.55 -8.71 -2.78
N VAL A 436 22.28 -9.77 -2.44
CA VAL A 436 22.61 -10.06 -1.03
C VAL A 436 23.63 -9.06 -0.50
N PHE A 437 24.62 -8.63 -1.29
CA PHE A 437 25.54 -7.57 -0.87
C PHE A 437 24.82 -6.23 -0.66
N GLU A 438 23.89 -5.87 -1.53
CA GLU A 438 23.07 -4.67 -1.34
C GLU A 438 22.24 -4.77 -0.06
N ALA A 439 21.61 -5.92 0.20
CA ALA A 439 20.84 -6.13 1.42
C ALA A 439 21.71 -6.00 2.69
N LEU A 440 22.95 -6.50 2.66
CA LEU A 440 23.93 -6.29 3.73
C LEU A 440 24.30 -4.82 3.91
N GLY A 441 24.47 -4.07 2.81
CA GLY A 441 24.72 -2.63 2.84
C GLY A 441 23.55 -1.85 3.44
N LEU A 442 22.32 -2.20 3.07
CA LEU A 442 21.10 -1.62 3.63
C LEU A 442 20.97 -1.92 5.14
N LEU A 443 21.28 -3.14 5.57
CA LEU A 443 21.30 -3.53 6.98
C LEU A 443 22.36 -2.76 7.78
N ALA A 444 23.60 -2.70 7.27
CA ALA A 444 24.69 -1.95 7.89
C ALA A 444 24.32 -0.46 8.04
N ARG A 445 23.72 0.13 7.00
CA ARG A 445 23.23 1.50 7.02
C ARG A 445 22.13 1.71 8.07
N ALA A 446 21.16 0.80 8.15
CA ALA A 446 20.10 0.87 9.16
C ALA A 446 20.63 0.77 10.60
N ASN A 447 21.81 0.14 10.78
CA ASN A 447 22.50 0.03 12.06
C ASN A 447 23.52 1.15 12.31
N GLY A 448 23.59 2.18 11.45
CA GLY A 448 24.54 3.29 11.58
C GLY A 448 26.00 2.94 11.29
N LYS A 449 26.26 1.80 10.61
CA LYS A 449 27.61 1.33 10.26
C LYS A 449 28.00 1.80 8.86
N GLU A 450 28.31 3.09 8.72
CA GLU A 450 28.48 3.76 7.42
C GLU A 450 29.63 3.20 6.55
N GLU A 451 30.80 2.93 7.15
CA GLU A 451 31.94 2.37 6.42
C GLU A 451 31.65 0.96 5.89
N GLU A 452 31.02 0.13 6.73
CA GLU A 452 30.59 -1.22 6.36
C GLU A 452 29.52 -1.17 5.26
N ALA A 453 28.57 -0.26 5.36
CA ALA A 453 27.55 -0.04 4.33
C ALA A 453 28.18 0.32 2.97
N ASN A 454 29.12 1.27 2.95
CA ASN A 454 29.82 1.67 1.74
C ASN A 454 30.63 0.53 1.11
N ALA A 455 31.28 -0.30 1.94
CA ALA A 455 32.01 -1.47 1.47
C ALA A 455 31.07 -2.49 0.81
N PHE A 456 29.91 -2.76 1.43
CA PHE A 456 28.92 -3.67 0.86
C PHE A 456 28.24 -3.13 -0.40
N PHE A 457 27.91 -1.84 -0.48
CA PHE A 457 27.38 -1.25 -1.71
C PHE A 457 28.40 -1.27 -2.85
N THR A 458 29.68 -1.06 -2.54
CA THR A 458 30.77 -1.21 -3.53
C THR A 458 30.85 -2.65 -4.04
N ALA A 459 30.84 -3.63 -3.13
CA ALA A 459 30.82 -5.04 -3.51
C ALA A 459 29.56 -5.40 -4.33
N ALA A 460 28.38 -4.89 -3.95
CA ALA A 460 27.15 -5.09 -4.71
C ALA A 460 27.27 -4.54 -6.14
N ARG A 461 27.82 -3.32 -6.28
CA ARG A 461 28.00 -2.65 -7.58
C ARG A 461 28.84 -3.50 -8.52
N ASP A 462 29.93 -4.05 -8.02
CA ASP A 462 30.86 -4.86 -8.80
C ASP A 462 30.27 -6.24 -9.19
N LYS A 463 29.17 -6.65 -8.54
CA LYS A 463 28.44 -7.91 -8.81
C LYS A 463 27.24 -7.71 -9.71
N TYR A 464 26.65 -6.52 -9.74
CA TYR A 464 25.58 -6.18 -10.67
C TYR A 464 26.11 -6.00 -12.08
N SER A 465 25.42 -6.59 -13.06
CA SER A 465 25.68 -6.38 -14.49
C SER A 465 24.90 -5.20 -15.08
N GLY A 466 23.74 -4.88 -14.51
CA GLY A 466 22.88 -3.79 -14.96
C GLY A 466 23.41 -2.42 -14.54
N LYS A 467 23.55 -1.50 -15.51
CA LYS A 467 24.00 -0.11 -15.25
C LYS A 467 23.09 0.64 -14.26
N ALA A 468 21.78 0.41 -14.33
CA ALA A 468 20.83 1.03 -13.40
C ALA A 468 21.05 0.54 -11.96
N ASP A 469 21.27 -0.76 -11.76
CA ASP A 469 21.59 -1.33 -10.44
C ASP A 469 22.92 -0.82 -9.90
N GLN A 470 23.95 -0.73 -10.77
CA GLN A 470 25.25 -0.16 -10.41
C GLN A 470 25.09 1.31 -9.98
N LEU A 471 24.35 2.10 -10.76
CA LEU A 471 24.03 3.49 -10.42
C LEU A 471 23.31 3.57 -9.08
N ARG A 472 22.34 2.67 -8.81
CA ARG A 472 21.65 2.65 -7.52
C ARG A 472 22.59 2.39 -6.35
N GLN A 473 23.59 1.52 -6.49
CA GLN A 473 24.60 1.35 -5.43
C GLN A 473 25.43 2.62 -5.22
N ASP A 474 25.82 3.30 -6.30
CA ASP A 474 26.53 4.58 -6.19
C ASP A 474 25.63 5.64 -5.49
N LEU A 475 24.32 5.65 -5.78
CA LEU A 475 23.35 6.51 -5.09
C LEU A 475 23.19 6.15 -3.61
N HIS A 476 23.23 4.86 -3.24
CA HIS A 476 23.23 4.45 -1.82
C HIS A 476 24.45 5.00 -1.08
N ILE A 477 25.64 4.95 -1.69
CA ILE A 477 26.87 5.52 -1.12
C ILE A 477 26.76 7.04 -0.97
N ILE A 478 26.21 7.73 -1.98
CA ILE A 478 25.93 9.17 -1.90
C ILE A 478 25.01 9.48 -0.73
N ASP A 479 23.97 8.68 -0.53
CA ASP A 479 22.98 8.87 0.52
C ASP A 479 23.54 8.58 1.93
N VAL A 480 24.53 7.68 2.05
CA VAL A 480 25.32 7.52 3.29
C VAL A 480 26.04 8.83 3.63
N TYR A 481 26.76 9.44 2.68
CA TYR A 481 27.45 10.72 2.92
C TYR A 481 26.49 11.87 3.21
N ARG A 482 25.32 11.91 2.54
CA ARG A 482 24.28 12.91 2.81
C ARG A 482 23.75 12.77 4.24
N GLY A 483 23.44 11.55 4.67
CA GLY A 483 22.97 11.25 6.03
C GLY A 483 23.97 11.66 7.12
N ALA A 484 25.27 11.51 6.85
CA ALA A 484 26.35 11.95 7.73
C ALA A 484 26.62 13.48 7.70
N GLY A 485 25.87 14.26 6.90
CA GLY A 485 26.08 15.70 6.72
C GLY A 485 27.29 16.07 5.84
N ASN A 486 27.93 15.09 5.17
CA ASN A 486 29.07 15.30 4.28
C ASN A 486 28.61 15.62 2.84
N THR A 487 27.86 16.70 2.68
CA THR A 487 27.28 17.13 1.40
C THR A 487 28.33 17.40 0.32
N LYS A 488 29.52 17.89 0.71
CA LYS A 488 30.63 18.16 -0.23
C LYS A 488 31.08 16.89 -0.96
N THR A 489 31.24 15.79 -0.23
CA THR A 489 31.64 14.50 -0.81
C THR A 489 30.53 13.94 -1.69
N ALA A 490 29.27 14.04 -1.25
CA ALA A 490 28.11 13.65 -2.04
C ALA A 490 28.07 14.36 -3.41
N ILE A 491 28.28 15.69 -3.43
CA ILE A 491 28.32 16.48 -4.68
C ILE A 491 29.48 16.03 -5.59
N LEU A 492 30.68 15.85 -5.06
CA LEU A 492 31.84 15.42 -5.86
C LEU A 492 31.61 14.05 -6.51
N LEU A 493 31.01 13.10 -5.78
CA LEU A 493 30.66 11.78 -6.31
C LEU A 493 29.60 11.88 -7.41
N LEU A 494 28.53 12.64 -7.20
CA LEU A 494 27.51 12.89 -8.21
C LEU A 494 28.10 13.50 -9.49
N GLN A 495 28.98 14.50 -9.36
CA GLN A 495 29.67 15.11 -10.50
C GLN A 495 30.56 14.10 -11.24
N LYS A 496 31.24 13.19 -10.52
CA LYS A 496 32.04 12.12 -11.10
C LYS A 496 31.16 11.13 -11.88
N ILE A 497 30.01 10.74 -11.34
CA ILE A 497 29.06 9.85 -12.02
C ILE A 497 28.52 10.51 -13.28
N ARG A 498 28.07 11.77 -13.19
CA ARG A 498 27.55 12.53 -14.35
C ARG A 498 28.56 12.60 -15.50
N LYS A 499 29.86 12.65 -15.22
CA LYS A 499 30.93 12.64 -16.24
C LYS A 499 31.09 11.29 -16.95
N LYS A 500 30.70 10.17 -16.33
CA LYS A 500 30.81 8.84 -16.94
C LYS A 500 29.79 8.61 -18.06
N ASN A 501 28.65 9.30 -18.04
CA ASN A 501 27.60 9.28 -19.07
C ASN A 501 27.28 7.88 -19.64
N SER A 502 26.59 7.10 -18.83
CA SER A 502 26.15 5.72 -19.05
C SER A 502 25.04 5.59 -20.09
N GLN A 503 24.39 6.71 -20.48
CA GLN A 503 23.29 6.83 -21.45
C GLN A 503 22.05 6.00 -21.09
N ILE A 504 21.70 5.96 -19.81
CA ILE A 504 20.48 5.31 -19.32
C ILE A 504 19.49 6.37 -18.78
N PRO A 505 18.17 6.15 -18.85
CA PRO A 505 17.17 7.11 -18.35
C PRO A 505 17.38 7.52 -16.89
N GLU A 506 17.90 6.61 -16.06
CA GLU A 506 18.13 6.77 -14.62
C GLU A 506 19.25 7.78 -14.30
N GLU A 507 20.08 8.19 -15.27
CA GLU A 507 21.07 9.25 -15.04
C GLU A 507 20.43 10.61 -14.73
N GLN A 508 19.15 10.78 -15.05
CA GLN A 508 18.38 11.95 -14.62
C GLN A 508 18.28 12.04 -13.09
N ALA A 509 18.36 10.93 -12.36
CA ALA A 509 18.40 10.93 -10.90
C ALA A 509 19.65 11.66 -10.37
N VAL A 510 20.79 11.48 -11.03
CA VAL A 510 22.06 12.17 -10.69
C VAL A 510 21.91 13.66 -10.88
N THR A 511 21.30 14.07 -11.99
CA THR A 511 21.07 15.49 -12.29
C THR A 511 20.08 16.11 -11.31
N ALA A 512 18.99 15.41 -10.99
CA ALA A 512 18.01 15.86 -10.02
C ALA A 512 18.62 16.03 -8.61
N LEU A 513 19.43 15.07 -8.15
CA LEU A 513 20.13 15.18 -6.86
C LEU A 513 21.15 16.32 -6.83
N LEU A 514 21.88 16.55 -7.93
CA LEU A 514 22.77 17.71 -8.02
C LEU A 514 21.99 19.02 -7.90
N ASN A 515 20.83 19.14 -8.55
CA ASN A 515 20.01 20.35 -8.45
C ASN A 515 19.47 20.60 -7.03
N ILE A 516 19.30 19.53 -6.23
CA ILE A 516 18.90 19.63 -4.82
C ILE A 516 20.09 20.07 -3.95
N LEU A 517 21.26 19.44 -4.13
CA LEU A 517 22.42 19.64 -3.25
C LEU A 517 23.30 20.84 -3.63
N ASP A 518 23.29 21.22 -4.92
CA ASP A 518 24.11 22.28 -5.52
C ASP A 518 23.25 23.04 -6.57
N PRO A 519 22.24 23.81 -6.12
CA PRO A 519 21.27 24.43 -7.01
C PRO A 519 21.93 25.44 -7.96
N PRO A 520 21.53 25.48 -9.24
CA PRO A 520 22.08 26.44 -10.18
C PRO A 520 21.77 27.88 -9.76
N SER A 521 22.64 28.82 -10.15
CA SER A 521 22.42 30.24 -9.86
C SER A 521 21.06 30.70 -10.42
N PRO A 522 20.30 31.53 -9.67
CA PRO A 522 19.00 32.01 -10.13
C PRO A 522 19.16 32.81 -11.44
N PRO A 523 18.17 32.75 -12.35
CA PRO A 523 18.23 33.49 -13.60
C PRO A 523 18.35 35.00 -13.30
N PRO A 524 19.14 35.75 -14.10
CA PRO A 524 19.32 37.19 -13.90
C PRO A 524 17.97 37.91 -13.95
N VAL A 525 17.75 38.81 -12.99
CA VAL A 525 16.51 39.61 -12.88
C VAL A 525 16.32 40.41 -14.16
N ARG A 526 15.25 40.11 -14.92
CA ARG A 526 14.83 40.98 -16.03
C ARG A 526 14.29 42.28 -15.45
N LEU A 527 15.14 43.30 -15.37
CA LEU A 527 14.69 44.67 -15.10
C LEU A 527 13.66 45.05 -16.16
N ARG A 528 12.38 45.15 -15.76
CA ARG A 528 11.35 45.77 -16.60
C ARG A 528 11.83 47.18 -16.91
N ARG A 529 12.19 47.46 -18.18
CA ARG A 529 12.35 48.83 -18.66
C ARG A 529 11.02 49.54 -18.41
N LYS A 530 11.02 50.54 -17.53
CA LYS A 530 9.89 51.46 -17.37
C LYS A 530 9.59 52.03 -18.76
N ARG A 531 8.37 51.79 -19.26
CA ARG A 531 7.83 52.52 -20.40
C ARG A 531 7.16 53.77 -19.90
#